data_AF-R5ECN1-F1
#
_entry.id   AF-R5ECN1-F1
#
_cell.length_a   1.000
_cell.length_b   1.000
_cell.length_c   1.000
_cell.angle_alpha   90.00
_cell.angle_beta   90.00
_cell.angle_gamma   90.00
#
_symmetry.space_group_name_H-M   'P 1'
#
loop_
_entity.id
_entity.type
_entity.pdbx_description
1 polymer ?
#
loop_
_entity_poly.entity_id
_entity_poly.type
_entity_poly.pdbx_seq_one_letter_code
_entity_poly.pdbx_strand_id
1 'polypeptide(L)'
;MNRDVEQQVWQRVLGQSEPPRGSLRPMELEAMEAAAVYRKLAGQFSGRGREQLRHLHDMQMEILACLRGIGRLSGSGGRKTAQIAVPEEPAAKALEKRYHCARRAVTDYTARTVDGDFGIVFQHLADLSREECVLLARLLGEQAQNISRS
;
A
#
# COMPACT_ATOMS: atom_id res chain seq x y z
N MET A 1 -17.06 39.86 -2.86
CA MET A 1 -16.01 38.82 -2.96
C MET A 1 -15.01 39.28 -4.01
N ASN A 2 -13.71 39.17 -3.75
CA ASN A 2 -12.68 39.69 -4.66
C ASN A 2 -12.58 38.80 -5.92
N ARG A 3 -12.75 39.39 -7.11
CA ARG A 3 -12.73 38.69 -8.41
C ARG A 3 -11.41 37.95 -8.66
N ASP A 4 -10.31 38.47 -8.14
CA ASP A 4 -8.99 37.87 -8.29
C ASP A 4 -8.84 36.60 -7.46
N VAL A 5 -9.45 36.57 -6.27
CA VAL A 5 -9.49 35.38 -5.40
C VAL A 5 -10.36 34.30 -6.04
N GLU A 6 -11.51 34.70 -6.59
CA GLU A 6 -12.40 33.78 -7.30
C GLU A 6 -11.71 33.17 -8.53
N GLN A 7 -11.00 33.97 -9.32
CA GLN A 7 -10.21 33.47 -10.45
C GLN A 7 -9.08 32.54 -10.00
N GLN A 8 -8.35 32.84 -8.93
CA GLN A 8 -7.31 31.94 -8.42
C GLN A 8 -7.88 30.59 -7.94
N VAL A 9 -9.04 30.61 -7.28
CA VAL A 9 -9.73 29.38 -6.86
C VAL A 9 -10.14 28.57 -8.09
N TRP A 10 -10.76 29.20 -9.09
CA TRP A 10 -11.16 28.50 -10.32
C TRP A 10 -9.96 27.98 -11.11
N GLN A 11 -8.84 28.71 -11.16
CA GLN A 11 -7.60 28.23 -11.78
C GLN A 11 -7.02 27.00 -11.05
N ARG A 12 -7.13 26.93 -9.72
CA ARG A 12 -6.77 25.71 -8.98
C ARG A 12 -7.72 24.55 -9.24
N VAL A 13 -9.03 24.80 -9.25
CA VAL A 13 -10.05 23.76 -9.47
C VAL A 13 -9.98 23.21 -10.90
N LEU A 14 -9.68 24.06 -11.88
CA LEU A 14 -9.58 23.70 -13.29
C LEU A 14 -8.16 23.28 -13.71
N GLY A 15 -7.16 23.57 -12.87
CA GLY A 15 -5.77 23.17 -13.09
C GLY A 15 -5.58 21.68 -12.88
N GLN A 16 -4.72 21.07 -13.70
CA GLN A 16 -4.28 19.70 -13.45
C GLN A 16 -3.36 19.68 -12.22
N SER A 17 -3.62 18.78 -11.26
CA SER A 17 -2.71 18.58 -10.14
C SER A 17 -1.32 18.20 -10.65
N GLU A 18 -0.29 18.80 -10.08
CA GLU A 18 1.09 18.44 -10.41
C GLU A 18 1.34 16.96 -10.12
N PRO A 19 2.01 16.23 -11.03
CA PRO A 19 2.25 14.82 -10.82
C PRO A 19 3.18 14.59 -9.62
N PRO A 20 2.97 13.50 -8.85
CA PRO A 20 3.87 13.15 -7.76
C PRO A 20 5.28 12.86 -8.30
N ARG A 21 6.29 12.98 -7.43
CA ARG A 21 7.69 12.86 -7.85
C ARG A 21 8.01 11.42 -8.24
N GLY A 22 8.51 11.23 -9.46
CA GLY A 22 8.93 9.91 -9.94
C GLY A 22 7.76 8.92 -10.15
N SER A 23 8.08 7.74 -10.65
CA SER A 23 7.05 6.76 -11.00
C SER A 23 6.39 6.12 -9.76
N LEU A 24 5.07 5.96 -9.81
CA LEU A 24 4.30 5.17 -8.83
C LEU A 24 4.32 3.66 -9.14
N ARG A 25 4.79 3.27 -10.32
CA ARG A 25 4.67 1.88 -10.79
C ARG A 25 5.32 0.84 -9.86
N PRO A 26 6.52 1.08 -9.30
CA PRO A 26 7.10 0.12 -8.35
C PRO A 26 6.20 -0.10 -7.13
N MET A 27 5.59 0.95 -6.61
CA MET A 27 4.69 0.90 -5.45
C MET A 27 3.40 0.13 -5.78
N GLU A 28 2.84 0.34 -6.97
CA GLU A 28 1.67 -0.42 -7.44
C GLU A 28 1.96 -1.92 -7.53
N LEU A 29 3.11 -2.29 -8.09
CA LEU A 29 3.51 -3.69 -8.25
C LEU A 29 3.73 -4.34 -6.87
N GLU A 30 4.37 -3.62 -5.96
CA GLU A 30 4.60 -4.10 -4.60
C GLU A 30 3.30 -4.32 -3.82
N ALA A 31 2.33 -3.40 -3.93
CA ALA A 31 1.01 -3.56 -3.31
C ALA A 31 0.22 -4.74 -3.91
N MET A 32 0.30 -4.93 -5.23
CA MET A 32 -0.31 -6.08 -5.90
C MET A 32 0.31 -7.40 -5.46
N GLU A 33 1.64 -7.47 -5.34
CA GLU A 33 2.36 -8.65 -4.87
C GLU A 33 1.98 -8.97 -3.42
N ALA A 34 1.96 -7.94 -2.56
CA ALA A 34 1.56 -8.05 -1.16
C ALA A 34 0.15 -8.63 -1.02
N ALA A 35 -0.82 -8.07 -1.74
CA ALA A 35 -2.19 -8.54 -1.73
C ALA A 35 -2.26 -10.03 -2.15
N ALA A 36 -1.56 -10.40 -3.22
CA ALA A 36 -1.55 -11.77 -3.70
C ALA A 36 -0.93 -12.76 -2.68
N VAL A 37 0.16 -12.36 -2.02
CA VAL A 37 0.79 -13.13 -0.92
C VAL A 37 -0.18 -13.29 0.24
N TYR A 38 -0.79 -12.22 0.74
CA TYR A 38 -1.72 -12.28 1.87
C TYR A 38 -2.95 -13.14 1.58
N ARG A 39 -3.49 -13.05 0.36
CA ARG A 39 -4.58 -13.92 -0.08
C ARG A 39 -4.18 -15.39 -0.09
N LYS A 40 -2.97 -15.72 -0.60
CA LYS A 40 -2.44 -17.09 -0.61
C LYS A 40 -2.27 -17.62 0.82
N LEU A 41 -1.61 -16.85 1.68
CA LEU A 41 -1.38 -17.21 3.08
C LEU A 41 -2.69 -17.36 3.86
N ALA A 42 -3.70 -16.51 3.61
CA ALA A 42 -5.01 -16.64 4.25
C ALA A 42 -5.65 -18.02 3.97
N GLY A 43 -5.37 -18.63 2.81
CA GLY A 43 -5.78 -19.99 2.49
C GLY A 43 -5.13 -21.06 3.38
N GLN A 44 -3.90 -20.82 3.84
CA GLN A 44 -3.09 -21.74 4.65
C GLN A 44 -3.33 -21.59 6.17
N PHE A 45 -3.77 -20.43 6.62
CA PHE A 45 -4.05 -20.15 8.03
C PHE A 45 -5.51 -20.45 8.39
N SER A 46 -5.79 -20.55 9.69
CA SER A 46 -7.14 -20.68 10.25
C SER A 46 -7.39 -19.65 11.36
N GLY A 47 -8.65 -19.48 11.76
CA GLY A 47 -9.06 -18.57 12.83
C GLY A 47 -8.56 -17.13 12.66
N ARG A 48 -8.09 -16.54 13.77
CA ARG A 48 -7.63 -15.14 13.84
C ARG A 48 -6.52 -14.82 12.83
N GLY A 49 -5.57 -15.73 12.63
CA GLY A 49 -4.47 -15.51 11.66
C GLY A 49 -4.98 -15.37 10.23
N ARG A 50 -6.00 -16.16 9.84
CA ARG A 50 -6.66 -16.02 8.53
C ARG A 50 -7.40 -14.70 8.40
N GLU A 51 -8.06 -14.23 9.46
CA GLU A 51 -8.77 -12.94 9.47
C GLU A 51 -7.80 -11.77 9.32
N GLN A 52 -6.68 -11.79 10.05
CA GLN A 52 -5.63 -10.77 9.93
C GLN A 52 -5.01 -10.74 8.53
N LEU A 53 -4.77 -11.89 7.90
CA LEU A 53 -4.26 -11.94 6.53
C LEU A 53 -5.28 -11.42 5.51
N ARG A 54 -6.59 -11.62 5.72
CA ARG A 54 -7.61 -11.00 4.86
C ARG A 54 -7.66 -9.48 5.03
N HIS A 55 -7.57 -8.99 6.27
CA HIS A 55 -7.47 -7.55 6.52
C HIS A 55 -6.24 -6.94 5.85
N LEU A 56 -5.07 -7.58 5.98
CA LEU A 56 -3.85 -7.18 5.27
C LEU A 56 -4.02 -7.16 3.74
N HIS A 57 -4.71 -8.15 3.16
CA HIS A 57 -5.04 -8.13 1.74
C HIS A 57 -5.88 -6.90 1.37
N ASP A 58 -6.93 -6.60 2.13
CA ASP A 58 -7.84 -5.50 1.85
C ASP A 58 -7.13 -4.13 1.97
N MET A 59 -6.26 -3.96 2.96
CA MET A 59 -5.38 -2.79 3.08
C MET A 59 -4.49 -2.60 1.85
N GLN A 60 -3.90 -3.66 1.31
CA GLN A 60 -3.07 -3.56 0.09
C GLN A 60 -3.90 -3.22 -1.15
N MET A 61 -5.14 -3.69 -1.23
CA MET A 61 -6.06 -3.32 -2.29
C MET A 61 -6.46 -1.84 -2.20
N GLU A 62 -6.61 -1.30 -0.99
CA GLU A 62 -6.82 0.13 -0.77
C GLU A 62 -5.61 0.95 -1.19
N ILE A 63 -4.39 0.57 -0.76
CA ILE A 63 -3.14 1.21 -1.19
C ILE A 63 -3.04 1.24 -2.72
N LEU A 64 -3.30 0.10 -3.38
CA LEU A 64 -3.28 0.01 -4.84
C LEU A 64 -4.32 0.91 -5.49
N ALA A 65 -5.53 0.99 -4.93
CA ALA A 65 -6.60 1.84 -5.44
C ALA A 65 -6.21 3.33 -5.35
N CYS A 66 -5.63 3.75 -4.23
CA CYS A 66 -5.11 5.10 -4.02
C CYS A 66 -3.98 5.43 -5.01
N LEU A 67 -2.97 4.57 -5.15
CA LEU A 67 -1.86 4.77 -6.08
C LEU A 67 -2.33 4.91 -7.53
N ARG A 68 -3.26 4.06 -7.97
CA ARG A 68 -3.87 4.16 -9.30
C ARG A 68 -4.75 5.40 -9.44
N GLY A 69 -5.41 5.82 -8.37
CA GLY A 69 -6.18 7.06 -8.30
C GLY A 69 -5.30 8.28 -8.53
N ILE A 70 -4.20 8.38 -7.80
CA ILE A 70 -3.16 9.41 -8.01
C ILE A 70 -2.68 9.36 -9.46
N GLY A 71 -2.31 8.18 -9.96
CA GLY A 71 -1.82 8.04 -11.33
C GLY A 71 -2.81 8.54 -12.38
N ARG A 72 -4.12 8.24 -12.23
CA ARG A 72 -5.17 8.74 -13.12
C ARG A 72 -5.30 10.27 -13.06
N LEU A 73 -5.33 10.84 -11.85
CA LEU A 73 -5.48 12.29 -11.66
C LEU A 73 -4.25 13.07 -12.13
N SER A 74 -3.06 12.46 -12.06
CA SER A 74 -1.81 13.05 -12.51
C SER A 74 -1.49 12.86 -14.00
N GLY A 75 -2.45 12.37 -14.80
CA GLY A 75 -2.25 12.12 -16.24
C GLY A 75 -1.37 10.92 -16.59
N SER A 76 -1.05 10.05 -15.62
CA SER A 76 -0.23 8.83 -15.81
C SER A 76 -1.04 7.52 -15.82
N GLY A 77 -2.37 7.61 -15.71
CA GLY A 77 -3.28 6.47 -15.57
C GLY A 77 -3.58 5.73 -16.89
N GLY A 78 -3.78 4.41 -16.80
CA GLY A 78 -4.22 3.59 -17.93
C GLY A 78 -3.49 2.26 -18.13
N ARG A 79 -2.61 1.84 -17.22
CA ARG A 79 -1.83 0.61 -17.41
C ARG A 79 -2.63 -0.63 -17.02
N LYS A 80 -2.56 -1.66 -17.88
CA LYS A 80 -3.14 -2.98 -17.63
C LYS A 80 -2.60 -3.57 -16.32
N THR A 81 -3.49 -4.23 -15.58
CA THR A 81 -3.13 -5.07 -14.42
C THR A 81 -2.13 -6.13 -14.88
N ALA A 82 -0.94 -6.14 -14.29
CA ALA A 82 0.02 -7.22 -14.51
C ALA A 82 -0.43 -8.47 -13.73
N GLN A 83 -0.26 -9.65 -14.30
CA GLN A 83 -0.30 -10.87 -13.50
C GLN A 83 0.99 -10.92 -12.67
N ILE A 84 0.85 -11.05 -11.35
CA ILE A 84 1.99 -11.23 -10.45
C ILE A 84 2.03 -12.70 -10.04
N ALA A 85 3.17 -13.34 -10.30
CA ALA A 85 3.43 -14.66 -9.78
C ALA A 85 3.68 -14.56 -8.27
N VAL A 86 2.92 -15.32 -7.47
CA VAL A 86 3.15 -15.37 -6.03
C VAL A 86 4.32 -16.32 -5.77
N PRO A 87 5.39 -15.89 -5.07
CA PRO A 87 6.51 -16.76 -4.76
C PRO A 87 6.07 -18.04 -4.02
N GLU A 88 6.67 -19.17 -4.41
CA GLU A 88 6.54 -20.45 -3.71
C GLU A 88 7.57 -20.51 -2.58
N GLU A 89 7.32 -19.79 -1.50
CA GLU A 89 8.17 -19.81 -0.31
C GLU A 89 7.38 -20.14 0.97
N PRO A 90 8.04 -20.66 2.02
CA PRO A 90 7.39 -20.95 3.29
C PRO A 90 6.71 -19.71 3.89
N ALA A 91 5.57 -19.91 4.57
CA ALA A 91 4.76 -18.83 5.11
C ALA A 91 5.55 -17.86 6.01
N ALA A 92 6.39 -18.37 6.92
CA ALA A 92 7.21 -17.55 7.80
C ALA A 92 8.15 -16.62 7.00
N LYS A 93 8.83 -17.16 5.98
CA LYS A 93 9.75 -16.40 5.12
C LYS A 93 9.02 -15.35 4.30
N ALA A 94 7.83 -15.69 3.78
CA ALA A 94 6.97 -14.73 3.08
C ALA A 94 6.57 -13.57 4.01
N LEU A 95 6.15 -13.86 5.23
CA LEU A 95 5.78 -12.85 6.24
C LEU A 95 6.96 -11.95 6.63
N GLU A 96 8.15 -12.52 6.84
CA GLU A 96 9.37 -11.75 7.14
C GLU A 96 9.73 -10.78 6.01
N LYS A 97 9.77 -11.26 4.76
CA LYS A 97 10.01 -10.39 3.61
C LYS A 97 8.98 -9.28 3.53
N ARG A 98 7.70 -9.62 3.71
CA ARG A 98 6.61 -8.64 3.70
C ARG A 98 6.77 -7.59 4.79
N TYR A 99 7.23 -7.98 5.98
CA TYR A 99 7.51 -7.03 7.06
C TYR A 99 8.60 -6.02 6.66
N HIS A 100 9.67 -6.48 6.02
CA HIS A 100 10.72 -5.59 5.52
C HIS A 100 10.23 -4.67 4.40
N CYS A 101 9.41 -5.19 3.47
CA CYS A 101 8.79 -4.38 2.43
C CYS A 101 7.86 -3.30 3.01
N ALA A 102 6.98 -3.67 3.94
CA ALA A 102 6.07 -2.74 4.62
C ALA A 102 6.85 -1.63 5.35
N ARG A 103 7.94 -1.98 6.04
CA ARG A 103 8.81 -0.98 6.69
C ARG A 103 9.44 -0.01 5.70
N ARG A 104 9.90 -0.50 4.55
CA ARG A 104 10.41 0.37 3.47
C ARG A 104 9.30 1.27 2.93
N ALA A 105 8.10 0.73 2.70
CA ALA A 105 6.94 1.47 2.22
C ALA A 105 6.56 2.63 3.16
N VAL A 106 6.64 2.44 4.49
CA VAL A 106 6.44 3.55 5.45
C VAL A 106 7.38 4.71 5.14
N THR A 107 8.68 4.45 4.92
CA THR A 107 9.66 5.48 4.58
C THR A 107 9.36 6.12 3.23
N ASP A 108 9.09 5.30 2.21
CA ASP A 108 8.87 5.76 0.84
C ASP A 108 7.62 6.63 0.72
N TYR A 109 6.53 6.25 1.39
CA TYR A 109 5.29 7.05 1.44
C TYR A 109 5.47 8.30 2.29
N THR A 110 6.13 8.21 3.44
CA THR A 110 6.41 9.40 4.28
C THR A 110 7.22 10.44 3.50
N ALA A 111 8.21 10.03 2.71
CA ALA A 111 9.02 10.92 1.89
C ALA A 111 8.22 11.66 0.79
N ARG A 112 7.04 11.14 0.42
CA ARG A 112 6.13 11.70 -0.58
C ARG A 112 4.97 12.49 0.01
N THR A 113 4.91 12.66 1.33
CA THR A 113 3.93 13.54 1.99
C THR A 113 4.05 15.01 1.55
N VAL A 114 5.19 15.39 0.97
CA VAL A 114 5.43 16.72 0.40
C VAL A 114 4.97 16.84 -1.06
N ASP A 115 4.42 15.79 -1.67
CA ASP A 115 3.96 15.79 -3.06
C ASP A 115 2.59 16.49 -3.20
N GLY A 116 2.58 17.81 -3.09
CA GLY A 116 1.46 18.70 -3.41
C GLY A 116 0.09 18.21 -2.91
N ASP A 117 -0.90 18.24 -3.80
CA ASP A 117 -2.28 17.81 -3.52
C ASP A 117 -2.39 16.33 -3.12
N PHE A 118 -1.38 15.50 -3.47
CA PHE A 118 -1.36 14.08 -3.16
C PHE A 118 -0.67 13.75 -1.83
N GLY A 119 -0.02 14.72 -1.19
CA GLY A 119 0.73 14.52 0.06
C GLY A 119 -0.10 13.89 1.17
N ILE A 120 -1.38 14.29 1.29
CA ILE A 120 -2.31 13.71 2.27
C ILE A 120 -2.62 12.23 1.98
N VAL A 121 -2.69 11.85 0.70
CA VAL A 121 -2.90 10.46 0.30
C VAL A 121 -1.66 9.65 0.67
N PHE A 122 -0.45 10.16 0.40
CA PHE A 122 0.78 9.49 0.82
C PHE A 122 0.93 9.36 2.34
N GLN A 123 0.44 10.33 3.12
CA GLN A 123 0.37 10.20 4.57
C GLN A 123 -0.53 9.01 4.97
N HIS A 124 -1.72 8.89 4.38
CA HIS A 124 -2.61 7.76 4.60
C HIS A 124 -1.96 6.42 4.23
N LEU A 125 -1.27 6.35 3.08
CA LEU A 125 -0.53 5.14 2.69
C LEU A 125 0.57 4.79 3.69
N ALA A 126 1.28 5.77 4.24
CA ALA A 126 2.28 5.55 5.28
C ALA A 126 1.66 5.00 6.57
N ASP A 127 0.48 5.50 6.96
CA ASP A 127 -0.26 5.02 8.13
C ASP A 127 -0.74 3.57 7.95
N LEU A 128 -1.31 3.24 6.78
CA LEU A 128 -1.65 1.85 6.43
C LEU A 128 -0.42 0.94 6.47
N SER A 129 0.73 1.36 5.94
CA SER A 129 1.96 0.56 5.99
C SER A 129 2.53 0.40 7.41
N ARG A 130 2.30 1.36 8.32
CA ARG A 130 2.65 1.20 9.74
C ARG A 130 1.76 0.15 10.41
N GLU A 131 0.46 0.18 10.14
CA GLU A 131 -0.48 -0.84 10.63
C GLU A 131 -0.12 -2.23 10.07
N GLU A 132 0.21 -2.31 8.78
CA GLU A 132 0.70 -3.54 8.14
C GLU A 132 1.92 -4.11 8.90
N CYS A 133 2.90 -3.27 9.26
CA CYS A 133 4.06 -3.70 10.04
C CYS A 133 3.67 -4.30 11.40
N VAL A 134 2.73 -3.68 12.12
CA VAL A 134 2.28 -4.15 13.44
C VAL A 134 1.60 -5.52 13.32
N LEU A 135 0.73 -5.68 12.33
CA LEU A 135 0.00 -6.92 12.10
C LEU A 135 0.93 -8.06 11.67
N LEU A 136 1.91 -7.78 10.81
CA LEU A 136 2.91 -8.75 10.38
C LEU A 136 3.82 -9.18 11.54
N ALA A 137 4.28 -8.24 12.37
CA ALA A 137 5.09 -8.56 13.54
C ALA A 137 4.33 -9.49 14.51
N ARG A 138 3.03 -9.25 14.68
CA ARG A 138 2.16 -10.12 15.49
C ARG A 138 2.04 -11.52 14.90
N LEU A 139 1.76 -11.64 13.59
CA LEU A 139 1.66 -12.94 12.91
C LEU A 139 2.97 -13.75 13.02
N LEU A 140 4.12 -13.08 12.86
CA LEU A 140 5.44 -13.70 13.02
C LEU A 140 5.66 -14.20 14.46
N GLY A 141 5.29 -13.41 15.46
CA GLY A 141 5.35 -13.83 16.86
C GLY A 141 4.47 -15.04 17.18
N GLU A 142 3.24 -15.06 16.64
CA GLU A 142 2.32 -16.19 16.80
C GLU A 142 2.86 -17.47 16.11
N GLN A 143 3.50 -17.34 14.94
CA GLN A 143 4.13 -18.48 14.27
C GLN A 143 5.31 -19.06 15.08
N ALA A 144 6.18 -18.21 15.61
CA ALA A 144 7.32 -18.65 16.42
C ALA A 144 6.88 -19.43 17.66
N GLN A 145 5.82 -18.95 18.35
CA GLN A 145 5.26 -19.62 19.53
C GLN A 145 4.64 -20.98 19.21
N ASN A 146 3.99 -21.13 18.05
CA ASN A 146 3.40 -22.40 17.64
C ASN A 146 4.47 -23.45 17.32
N ILE A 147 5.61 -23.04 16.74
CA ILE A 147 6.75 -23.93 16.50
C ILE A 147 7.38 -24.40 17.82
N SER A 148 7.53 -23.51 18.81
CA SER A 148 8.11 -23.88 20.11
C SER A 148 7.24 -24.81 20.98
N ARG A 149 5.96 -25.00 20.63
CA ARG A 149 5.00 -25.85 21.37
C ARG A 149 4.78 -27.22 20.74
N SER A 150 5.33 -27.46 19.55
CA SER A 150 5.15 -28.68 18.77
C SER A 150 6.39 -29.57 18.86
#